data_AF-A0A7X9JAB9-F1
#
_entry.id   AF-A0A7X9JAB9-F1
#
_cell.length_a   1.000
_cell.length_b   1.000
_cell.length_c   1.000
_cell.angle_alpha   90.00
_cell.angle_beta   90.00
_cell.angle_gamma   90.00
#
_symmetry.space_group_name_H-M   'P 1'
#
loop_
_entity.id
_entity.type
_entity.pdbx_description
1 polymer ?
#
loop_
_entity_poly.entity_id
_entity_poly.type
_entity_poly.pdbx_seq_one_letter_code
_entity_poly.pdbx_strand_id
1 'polypeptide(L)'
;MFETRGQPLLSRPAFFKRQLKHIGIVLLIIGGSLLIGMAGYHFLENLSWVDAFLNSAMLLGGMGPVDPLHTVAGKIFAGLYSLYSGIVFLIVAGVLFAPIFHRMLHHFHLD
;
A
#
# COMPACT_ATOMS: atom_id res chain seq x y z
N MET A 1 -5.69 -19.52 0.82
CA MET A 1 -4.93 -20.64 1.39
C MET A 1 -3.73 -20.90 0.51
N PHE A 2 -2.55 -20.98 1.12
CA PHE A 2 -1.28 -21.27 0.45
C PHE A 2 -1.13 -22.79 0.24
N GLU A 3 -0.41 -23.20 -0.81
CA GLU A 3 -0.21 -24.61 -1.15
C GLU A 3 0.67 -25.31 -0.11
N THR A 4 0.26 -26.49 0.35
CA THR A 4 1.08 -27.39 1.17
C THR A 4 2.00 -28.25 0.29
N ARG A 5 3.19 -28.58 0.81
CA ARG A 5 4.35 -29.28 0.16
C ARG A 5 4.08 -30.47 -0.78
N GLY A 6 2.87 -31.02 -0.83
CA GLY A 6 2.50 -32.18 -1.68
C GLY A 6 1.50 -31.88 -2.79
N GLN A 7 1.10 -30.62 -3.01
CA GLN A 7 0.15 -30.27 -4.06
C GLN A 7 0.87 -29.86 -5.36
N PRO A 8 0.39 -30.31 -6.53
CA PRO A 8 0.91 -29.85 -7.81
C PRO A 8 0.73 -28.34 -7.93
N LEU A 9 1.72 -27.65 -8.52
CA LEU A 9 1.69 -26.21 -8.72
C LEU A 9 0.36 -25.79 -9.34
N LEU A 10 -0.35 -24.84 -8.72
CA LEU A 10 -1.60 -24.27 -9.21
C LEU A 10 -1.48 -23.91 -10.69
N SER A 11 -2.48 -24.32 -11.47
CA SER A 11 -2.58 -23.96 -12.88
C SER A 11 -2.40 -22.45 -13.06
N ARG A 12 -1.66 -22.06 -14.10
CA ARG A 12 -1.39 -20.64 -14.43
C ARG A 12 -2.63 -19.73 -14.26
N PRO A 13 -3.84 -20.07 -14.77
CA PRO A 13 -5.03 -19.21 -14.60
C PRO A 13 -5.51 -19.06 -13.15
N ALA A 14 -5.42 -20.09 -12.31
CA ALA A 14 -5.82 -20.01 -10.90
C ALA A 14 -4.87 -19.13 -10.08
N PHE A 15 -3.57 -19.16 -10.41
CA PHE A 15 -2.58 -18.24 -9.84
C PHE A 15 -2.87 -16.78 -10.22
N PHE A 16 -3.19 -16.49 -11.48
CA PHE A 16 -3.55 -15.13 -11.91
C PHE A 16 -4.79 -14.60 -11.18
N LYS A 17 -5.82 -15.42 -10.99
CA LYS A 17 -7.01 -15.04 -10.20
C LYS A 17 -6.66 -14.72 -8.75
N ARG A 18 -5.73 -15.48 -8.14
CA ARG A 18 -5.22 -15.21 -6.79
C ARG A 18 -4.48 -13.87 -6.76
N GLN A 19 -3.61 -13.61 -7.72
CA GLN A 19 -2.86 -12.36 -7.79
C GLN A 19 -3.79 -11.16 -7.97
N LEU A 20 -4.81 -11.27 -8.82
CA LEU A 20 -5.80 -10.21 -9.06
C LEU A 20 -6.55 -9.84 -7.77
N LYS A 21 -6.89 -10.84 -6.93
CA LYS A 21 -7.50 -10.59 -5.61
C LYS A 21 -6.57 -9.80 -4.68
N HIS A 22 -5.27 -10.13 -4.66
CA HIS A 22 -4.29 -9.42 -3.82
C HIS A 22 -4.08 -7.99 -4.31
N ILE A 23 -4.02 -7.79 -5.63
CA ILE A 23 -3.99 -6.46 -6.25
C ILE A 23 -5.23 -5.65 -5.86
N GLY A 24 -6.43 -6.26 -5.92
CA GLY A 24 -7.67 -5.59 -5.49
C GLY A 24 -7.63 -5.14 -4.03
N ILE A 25 -7.14 -5.98 -3.12
CA ILE A 25 -6.96 -5.63 -1.70
C ILE A 25 -5.98 -4.46 -1.55
N VAL A 26 -4.84 -4.51 -2.25
CA VAL A 26 -3.83 -3.44 -2.24
C VAL A 26 -4.40 -2.11 -2.74
N LEU A 27 -5.17 -2.13 -3.83
CA LEU A 27 -5.80 -0.94 -4.37
C LEU A 27 -6.80 -0.32 -3.38
N LEU A 28 -7.56 -1.14 -2.66
CA LEU A 28 -8.47 -0.65 -1.62
C LEU A 28 -7.71 -0.02 -0.45
N ILE A 29 -6.61 -0.64 -0.01
CA ILE A 29 -5.77 -0.10 1.07
C ILE A 29 -5.16 1.25 0.66
N ILE A 30 -4.56 1.32 -0.54
CA ILE A 30 -3.95 2.55 -1.07
C ILE A 30 -5.02 3.63 -1.27
N GLY A 31 -6.15 3.28 -1.90
CA GLY A 31 -7.23 4.23 -2.16
C GLY A 31 -7.84 4.79 -0.87
N GLY A 32 -8.12 3.93 0.12
CA GLY A 32 -8.60 4.38 1.44
C GLY A 32 -7.59 5.25 2.16
N SER A 33 -6.30 4.89 2.12
CA SER A 33 -5.23 5.67 2.73
C SER A 33 -5.09 7.05 2.08
N LEU A 34 -5.15 7.12 0.75
CA LEU A 34 -5.12 8.38 0.00
C LEU A 34 -6.29 9.28 0.39
N LEU A 35 -7.51 8.76 0.46
CA LEU A 35 -8.68 9.54 0.83
C LEU A 35 -8.58 10.11 2.26
N ILE A 36 -8.04 9.33 3.21
CA ILE A 36 -7.78 9.77 4.58
C ILE A 36 -6.73 10.90 4.59
N GLY A 37 -5.63 10.70 3.86
CA GLY A 37 -4.58 11.71 3.68
C GLY A 37 -5.14 13.01 3.12
N MET A 38 -5.88 12.91 2.02
CA MET A 38 -6.48 14.04 1.29
C MET A 38 -7.42 14.84 2.19
N ALA A 39 -8.30 14.15 2.93
CA ALA A 39 -9.20 14.81 3.87
C ALA A 39 -8.42 15.54 4.97
N GLY A 40 -7.39 14.91 5.55
CA GLY A 40 -6.58 15.55 6.59
C GLY A 40 -5.87 16.80 6.10
N TYR A 41 -5.23 16.75 4.93
CA TYR A 41 -4.56 17.91 4.34
C TYR A 41 -5.54 19.02 3.93
N HIS A 42 -6.69 18.66 3.36
CA HIS A 42 -7.71 19.62 2.97
C HIS A 42 -8.28 20.36 4.19
N PHE A 43 -8.61 19.65 5.27
CA PHE A 43 -9.26 20.27 6.43
C PHE A 43 -8.28 20.87 7.46
N LEU A 44 -7.05 20.34 7.59
CA LEU A 44 -6.10 20.81 8.59
C LEU A 44 -5.09 21.84 8.04
N GLU A 45 -4.80 21.81 6.74
CA GLU A 45 -3.87 22.74 6.08
C GLU A 45 -4.54 23.60 4.99
N ASN A 46 -5.86 23.46 4.78
CA ASN A 46 -6.62 24.20 3.75
C ASN A 46 -6.06 24.03 2.32
N LEU A 47 -5.37 22.92 2.04
CA LEU A 47 -4.86 22.61 0.70
C LEU A 47 -6.00 22.32 -0.26
N SER A 48 -5.82 22.62 -1.56
CA SER A 48 -6.79 22.17 -2.58
C SER A 48 -6.83 20.63 -2.62
N TRP A 49 -7.91 20.03 -3.13
CA TRP A 49 -7.98 18.56 -3.22
C TRP A 49 -6.86 17.94 -4.06
N VAL A 50 -6.37 18.68 -5.07
CA VAL A 50 -5.27 18.23 -5.93
C VAL A 50 -3.94 18.26 -5.16
N ASP A 51 -3.68 19.33 -4.41
CA ASP A 51 -2.46 19.44 -3.60
C ASP A 51 -2.50 18.47 -2.41
N ALA A 52 -3.67 18.30 -1.78
CA ALA A 52 -3.89 17.32 -0.75
C ALA A 52 -3.66 15.88 -1.26
N PHE A 53 -4.09 15.58 -2.49
CA PHE A 53 -3.79 14.31 -3.16
C PHE A 53 -2.28 14.14 -3.36
N LEU A 54 -1.61 15.15 -3.92
CA LEU A 54 -0.18 15.11 -4.19
C LEU A 54 0.63 14.84 -2.91
N ASN A 55 0.37 15.60 -1.84
CA ASN A 55 1.06 15.45 -0.55
C ASN A 55 0.79 14.08 0.08
N SER A 56 -0.46 13.60 0.00
CA SER A 56 -0.83 12.27 0.52
C SER A 56 -0.16 11.15 -0.24
N ALA A 57 -0.10 11.27 -1.57
CA ALA A 57 0.53 10.29 -2.45
C ALA A 57 2.05 10.25 -2.26
N MET A 58 2.69 11.40 -2.05
CA MET A 58 4.12 11.45 -1.79
C MET A 58 4.49 10.76 -0.49
N LEU A 59 3.74 11.00 0.60
CA LEU A 59 3.97 10.31 1.87
C LEU A 59 3.71 8.80 1.78
N LEU A 60 2.66 8.37 1.07
CA LEU A 60 2.42 6.95 0.79
C LEU A 60 3.53 6.32 -0.06
N GLY A 61 4.15 7.12 -0.94
CA GLY A 61 5.33 6.74 -1.71
C GLY A 61 6.64 6.79 -0.94
N GLY A 62 6.63 7.20 0.33
CA GLY A 62 7.83 7.32 1.18
C GLY A 62 8.63 8.62 1.02
N MET A 63 8.10 9.59 0.27
CA MET A 63 8.67 10.93 0.10
C MET A 63 7.98 11.93 1.04
N GLY A 64 8.65 13.01 1.40
CA GLY A 64 8.04 14.06 2.23
C GLY A 64 6.91 14.83 1.52
N PRO A 65 6.15 15.67 2.25
CA PRO A 65 5.18 16.58 1.64
C PRO A 65 5.88 17.59 0.72
N VAL A 66 5.20 18.00 -0.35
CA VAL A 66 5.64 19.05 -1.28
C VAL A 66 5.42 20.41 -0.68
N ASP A 67 4.23 20.60 -0.11
CA ASP A 67 3.81 21.89 0.41
C ASP A 67 4.31 22.07 1.85
N PRO A 68 4.82 23.28 2.18
CA PRO A 68 5.16 23.61 3.56
C PRO A 68 3.92 23.51 4.45
N LEU A 69 4.07 22.86 5.61
CA LEU A 69 3.01 22.78 6.61
C LEU A 69 3.04 24.02 7.50
N HIS A 70 1.91 24.71 7.59
CA HIS A 70 1.79 25.98 8.29
C HIS A 70 1.14 25.83 9.66
N THR A 71 0.22 24.87 9.82
CA THR A 71 -0.53 24.71 11.07
C THR A 71 0.11 23.68 12.01
N VAL A 72 -0.12 23.82 13.31
CA VAL A 72 0.32 22.83 14.30
C VAL A 72 -0.41 21.50 14.10
N ALA A 73 -1.71 21.56 13.82
CA ALA A 73 -2.54 20.37 13.60
C ALA A 73 -2.10 19.59 12.37
N GLY A 74 -1.84 20.25 11.25
CA GLY A 74 -1.37 19.61 10.02
C GLY A 74 0.04 19.05 10.13
N LYS A 75 0.94 19.67 10.90
CA LYS A 75 2.25 19.08 11.23
C LYS A 75 2.14 17.78 12.01
N ILE A 76 1.30 17.75 13.05
CA ILE A 76 1.04 16.54 13.84
C ILE A 76 0.39 15.46 12.96
N PHE A 77 -0.60 15.85 12.16
CA PHE A 77 -1.25 14.95 11.20
C PHE A 77 -0.26 14.35 10.21
N ALA A 78 0.55 15.18 9.55
CA ALA A 78 1.54 14.71 8.57
C ALA A 78 2.56 13.77 9.20
N GLY A 79 2.98 14.03 10.44
CA GLY A 79 3.87 13.12 11.18
C GLY A 79 3.23 11.74 11.42
N LEU A 80 2.01 11.70 11.94
CA LEU A 80 1.27 10.45 12.17
C LEU A 80 0.95 9.72 10.86
N TYR A 81 0.51 10.47 9.85
CA TYR A 81 0.18 9.95 8.54
C TYR A 81 1.41 9.40 7.81
N SER A 82 2.60 10.01 7.99
CA SER A 82 3.87 9.51 7.47
C SER A 82 4.26 8.16 8.11
N LEU A 83 4.15 8.03 9.44
CA LEU A 83 4.40 6.76 10.14
C LEU A 83 3.45 5.66 9.67
N TYR A 84 2.15 5.98 9.58
CA TYR A 84 1.14 5.08 9.03
C TYR A 84 1.47 4.68 7.58
N SER A 85 1.82 5.65 6.73
CA SER A 85 2.14 5.44 5.32
C SER A 85 3.34 4.51 5.12
N GLY A 86 4.37 4.65 5.96
CA GLY A 86 5.52 3.74 5.95
C GLY A 86 5.12 2.28 6.24
N ILE A 87 4.23 2.05 7.21
CA ILE A 87 3.72 0.71 7.51
C ILE A 87 2.86 0.18 6.35
N VAL A 88 1.98 1.01 5.78
CA VAL A 88 1.15 0.64 4.63
C VAL A 88 2.01 0.23 3.43
N PHE A 89 3.08 0.98 3.14
CA PHE A 89 4.01 0.65 2.06
C PHE A 89 4.60 -0.76 2.23
N LEU A 90 5.05 -1.10 3.44
CA LEU A 90 5.58 -2.43 3.75
C LEU A 90 4.51 -3.53 3.61
N ILE A 91 3.29 -3.28 4.08
CA ILE A 91 2.16 -4.22 3.95
C ILE A 91 1.85 -4.46 2.47
N VAL A 92 1.76 -3.40 1.67
CA VAL A 92 1.48 -3.50 0.23
C VAL A 92 2.55 -4.33 -0.48
N ALA A 93 3.83 -4.05 -0.21
CA ALA A 93 4.93 -4.84 -0.76
C ALA A 93 4.81 -6.32 -0.35
N GLY A 94 4.57 -6.59 0.93
CA GLY A 94 4.38 -7.96 1.44
C GLY A 94 3.23 -8.69 0.76
N VAL A 95 2.06 -8.06 0.62
CA VAL A 95 0.87 -8.66 -0.01
C VAL A 95 1.08 -8.93 -1.50
N LEU A 96 1.79 -8.06 -2.21
CA LEU A 96 2.10 -8.26 -3.63
C LEU A 96 3.12 -9.37 -3.85
N PHE A 97 4.19 -9.40 -3.05
CA PHE A 97 5.32 -10.31 -3.26
C PHE A 97 5.15 -11.67 -2.58
N ALA A 98 4.39 -11.79 -1.49
CA ALA A 98 4.15 -13.06 -0.79
C ALA A 98 3.74 -14.24 -1.72
N PRO A 99 2.75 -14.11 -2.64
CA PRO A 99 2.39 -15.21 -3.53
C PRO A 99 3.48 -15.57 -4.54
N ILE A 100 4.34 -14.62 -4.91
CA ILE A 100 5.47 -14.83 -5.83
C ILE A 100 6.58 -15.60 -5.11
N PHE A 101 6.99 -15.12 -3.93
CA PHE A 101 8.01 -15.78 -3.10
C PHE A 101 7.58 -17.19 -2.69
N HIS A 102 6.32 -17.36 -2.28
CA HIS A 102 5.79 -18.69 -1.96
C HIS A 102 5.88 -19.64 -3.15
N ARG A 103 5.57 -19.16 -4.37
CA ARG A 103 5.66 -19.97 -5.58
C ARG A 103 7.09 -20.31 -5.96
N MET A 104 8.02 -19.35 -5.84
CA MET A 104 9.46 -19.61 -6.05
C MET A 104 9.97 -20.68 -5.09
N LEU A 105 9.74 -20.52 -3.78
CA LEU A 105 10.19 -21.47 -2.78
C LEU A 105 9.61 -22.87 -3.00
N HIS A 106 8.35 -22.96 -3.40
CA HIS A 106 7.71 -24.23 -3.73
C HIS A 106 8.26 -24.85 -5.02
N HIS A 107 8.71 -24.05 -5.98
CA HIS A 107 9.38 -24.56 -7.18
C HIS A 107 10.77 -25.11 -6.85
N PHE A 108 11.56 -24.38 -6.06
CA PHE A 108 12.92 -24.77 -5.67
C PHE A 108 12.98 -25.97 -4.70
N HIS A 109 11.93 -26.25 -3.93
CA HIS A 109 11.87 -27.42 -3.04
C HIS A 109 11.26 -28.67 -3.72
N LEU A 110 10.73 -28.54 -4.94
CA LEU A 110 10.22 -29.65 -5.73
C LEU A 110 11.28 -30.19 -6.71
N ASP A 111 12.48 -29.60 -6.74
CA ASP A 111 13.71 -30.16 -7.31
C ASP A 111 14.49 -30.92 -6.23
#